data_AF-A0A7V2FZJ4-F1
#
_entry.id   AF-A0A7V2FZJ4-F1
#
_cell.length_a   1.000
_cell.length_b   1.000
_cell.length_c   1.000
_cell.angle_alpha   90.00
_cell.angle_beta   90.00
_cell.angle_gamma   90.00
#
_symmetry.space_group_name_H-M   'P 1'
#
loop_
_entity.id
_entity.type
_entity.pdbx_description
1 polymer ?
#
loop_
_entity_poly.entity_id
_entity_poly.type
_entity_poly.pdbx_seq_one_letter_code
_entity_poly.pdbx_strand_id
1 'polypeptide(L)'
;MPQWYRRTGRVSAVILAAITLARPPRAAGDEQRGPAADSPRERELLSAAGDGFALLRSEHFLLACDTPAPLARSTLERLEATHADVERFCERLALPIRRPQARLEAILFARPEGFQAYAERLRYDHRGSLGFYHAATNRSAFLDSAADPGLAPARQRLAGLESEYEAYRAALRRAGPPKQTVEVQTESGGRREMPRTEALARIGKLRAEANQLARDIREYTQQANQMVIQHEGSHQVLFNMDLHRREGGNPQWLMEGLACLFEPPPVSGPAGLAGVNQFRLYDLRRLLELPAGAAAISEEQIRRAVAEGALLPLQQLISDPAVFECREQGVWPAYAEAWAVAHYLYTQRPTELARYIGRVRDRQEDRRPDPPDELEDFVAVFGPADEKLFAQILEPVLRLPAPQARAELK
;
A
#
# COMPACT_ATOMS: atom_id res chain seq x y z
N MET A 1 -18.53 18.93 11.07
CA MET A 1 -18.21 17.51 11.35
C MET A 1 -19.50 16.80 11.77
N PRO A 2 -19.94 15.75 11.05
CA PRO A 2 -21.16 15.02 11.36
C PRO A 2 -21.09 14.27 12.71
N GLN A 3 -22.25 14.10 13.36
CA GLN A 3 -22.39 13.61 14.75
C GLN A 3 -22.06 12.12 14.99
N TRP A 4 -21.79 11.32 13.96
CA TRP A 4 -21.43 9.90 14.09
C TRP A 4 -19.95 9.65 14.47
N TYR A 5 -19.18 10.72 14.66
CA TYR A 5 -17.72 10.73 14.86
C TYR A 5 -17.24 10.57 16.33
N ARG A 6 -18.11 10.22 17.29
CA ARG A 6 -17.73 10.18 18.73
C ARG A 6 -18.05 8.85 19.41
N ARG A 7 -17.09 7.93 19.43
CA ARG A 7 -16.81 6.84 20.42
C ARG A 7 -15.93 5.80 19.71
N THR A 8 -14.86 5.23 20.24
CA THR A 8 -14.37 5.01 21.62
C THR A 8 -12.84 5.01 21.64
N GLY A 9 -12.26 5.47 22.74
CA GLY A 9 -10.83 5.34 23.00
C GLY A 9 -10.47 3.96 23.53
N ARG A 10 -9.50 3.31 22.89
CA ARG A 10 -8.47 2.46 23.50
C ARG A 10 -7.45 2.07 22.44
N VAL A 11 -6.21 2.53 22.65
CA VAL A 11 -5.04 2.24 21.82
C VAL A 11 -4.56 0.83 22.17
N SER A 12 -4.55 -0.06 21.18
CA SER A 12 -3.81 -1.32 21.23
C SER A 12 -3.51 -1.78 19.80
N ALA A 13 -2.28 -1.57 19.34
CA ALA A 13 -1.73 -2.28 18.19
C ALA A 13 -1.46 -3.73 18.64
N VAL A 14 -2.18 -4.69 18.07
CA VAL A 14 -2.03 -6.12 18.41
C VAL A 14 -1.78 -6.89 17.12
N ILE A 15 -0.60 -7.50 17.05
CA ILE A 15 -0.01 -8.03 15.82
C ILE A 15 0.25 -9.52 16.00
N LEU A 16 -0.14 -10.32 15.00
CA LEU A 16 0.20 -11.74 14.92
C LEU A 16 0.59 -12.16 13.49
N ALA A 17 1.52 -13.11 13.43
CA ALA A 17 2.38 -13.47 12.30
C ALA A 17 1.77 -14.46 11.29
N ALA A 18 2.27 -14.45 10.02
CA ALA A 18 3.11 -15.52 9.42
C ALA A 18 3.06 -15.61 7.86
N ILE A 19 4.25 -15.49 7.24
CA ILE A 19 4.90 -16.30 6.17
C ILE A 19 4.18 -16.59 4.82
N THR A 20 4.77 -16.14 3.70
CA THR A 20 5.43 -17.00 2.66
C THR A 20 6.29 -16.18 1.68
N LEU A 21 7.52 -16.66 1.43
CA LEU A 21 8.48 -16.12 0.45
C LEU A 21 8.13 -16.62 -0.95
N ALA A 22 7.84 -15.70 -1.88
CA ALA A 22 7.80 -15.99 -3.32
C ALA A 22 9.02 -15.38 -4.02
N ARG A 23 9.58 -16.17 -4.95
CA ARG A 23 10.81 -15.90 -5.72
C ARG A 23 10.51 -14.92 -6.86
N PRO A 24 11.39 -13.96 -7.19
CA PRO A 24 11.09 -12.98 -8.23
C PRO A 24 11.00 -13.62 -9.62
N PRO A 25 10.08 -13.18 -10.49
CA PRO A 25 10.05 -13.57 -11.89
C PRO A 25 11.25 -12.97 -12.66
N ARG A 26 11.58 -13.60 -13.78
CA ARG A 26 12.77 -13.34 -14.61
C ARG A 26 12.69 -11.96 -15.28
N ALA A 27 13.74 -11.17 -15.12
CA ALA A 27 13.97 -9.92 -15.84
C ALA A 27 14.01 -10.15 -17.37
N ALA A 28 13.26 -9.33 -18.11
CA ALA A 28 13.43 -9.15 -19.54
C ALA A 28 13.23 -7.67 -19.87
N GLY A 29 14.32 -7.00 -20.21
CA GLY A 29 14.40 -5.57 -20.56
C GLY A 29 15.78 -5.05 -20.17
N ASP A 30 16.52 -4.47 -21.12
CA ASP A 30 17.92 -4.04 -20.98
C ASP A 30 18.07 -2.96 -19.88
N GLU A 31 18.32 -3.38 -18.64
CA GLU A 31 18.51 -2.51 -17.46
C GLU A 31 19.85 -1.78 -17.53
N GLN A 32 19.91 -0.73 -18.34
CA GLN A 32 21.07 0.14 -18.37
C GLN A 32 20.89 1.28 -17.34
N ARG A 33 21.74 1.27 -16.31
CA ARG A 33 22.11 2.50 -15.58
C ARG A 33 22.89 3.37 -16.57
N GLY A 34 22.17 4.06 -17.46
CA GLY A 34 22.75 4.79 -18.58
C GLY A 34 23.53 6.04 -18.15
N PRO A 35 24.31 6.64 -19.06
CA PRO A 35 25.04 7.89 -18.80
C PRO A 35 24.08 9.07 -18.57
N ALA A 36 24.64 10.28 -18.43
CA ALA A 36 23.92 11.54 -18.20
C ALA A 36 22.65 11.68 -19.09
N ALA A 37 21.64 12.42 -18.62
CA ALA A 37 20.34 12.54 -19.29
C ALA A 37 20.46 12.89 -20.80
N ASP A 38 20.05 11.95 -21.64
CA ASP A 38 20.27 11.96 -23.09
C ASP A 38 19.16 12.77 -23.79
N SER A 39 17.94 12.77 -23.25
CA SER A 39 16.79 13.52 -23.81
C SER A 39 16.40 14.76 -22.99
N PRO A 40 15.73 15.77 -23.59
CA PRO A 40 15.18 16.91 -22.85
C PRO A 40 14.26 16.50 -21.69
N ARG A 41 13.50 15.42 -21.90
CA ARG A 41 12.56 14.87 -20.94
C ARG A 41 13.26 14.25 -19.71
N GLU A 42 14.36 13.54 -19.94
CA GLU A 42 15.19 13.01 -18.85
C GLU A 42 15.85 14.14 -18.04
N ARG A 43 16.29 15.21 -18.69
CA ARG A 43 16.83 16.40 -18.01
C ARG A 43 15.76 17.11 -17.19
N GLU A 44 14.54 17.21 -17.71
CA GLU A 44 13.41 17.79 -17.00
C GLU A 44 13.04 16.95 -15.77
N LEU A 45 12.99 15.61 -15.90
CA LEU A 45 12.72 14.72 -14.78
C LEU A 45 13.78 14.84 -13.68
N LEU A 46 15.06 14.83 -14.03
CA LEU A 46 16.14 15.02 -13.06
C LEU A 46 16.10 16.41 -12.41
N SER A 47 15.84 17.46 -13.20
CA SER A 47 15.66 18.81 -12.67
C SER A 47 14.45 18.92 -11.75
N ALA A 48 13.38 18.16 -12.01
CA ALA A 48 12.24 18.07 -11.14
C ALA A 48 12.58 17.31 -9.85
N ALA A 49 13.31 16.20 -9.93
CA ALA A 49 13.66 15.41 -8.75
C ALA A 49 14.62 16.15 -7.81
N GLY A 50 15.64 16.81 -8.36
CA GLY A 50 16.66 17.55 -7.63
C GLY A 50 18.08 17.00 -7.85
N ASP A 51 19.06 17.67 -7.25
CA ASP A 51 20.46 17.30 -7.40
C ASP A 51 20.78 15.94 -6.78
N GLY A 52 21.68 15.19 -7.40
CA GLY A 52 22.16 13.89 -6.90
C GLY A 52 21.28 12.69 -7.26
N PHE A 53 20.20 12.88 -8.00
CA PHE A 53 19.36 11.79 -8.49
C PHE A 53 20.02 11.03 -9.65
N ALA A 54 19.96 9.71 -9.58
CA ALA A 54 20.30 8.81 -10.67
C ALA A 54 19.05 8.51 -11.51
N LEU A 55 19.23 8.18 -12.79
CA LEU A 55 18.16 7.81 -13.70
C LEU A 55 18.23 6.33 -14.08
N LEU A 56 17.12 5.61 -13.90
CA LEU A 56 16.91 4.26 -14.43
C LEU A 56 15.85 4.31 -15.54
N ARG A 57 15.94 3.35 -16.46
CA ARG A 57 15.09 3.26 -17.64
C ARG A 57 14.61 1.83 -17.80
N SER A 58 13.36 1.67 -18.22
CA SER A 58 12.78 0.40 -18.65
C SER A 58 12.01 0.60 -19.96
N GLU A 59 11.21 -0.37 -20.38
CA GLU A 59 10.41 -0.24 -21.59
C GLU A 59 9.42 0.92 -21.49
N HIS A 60 8.66 0.98 -20.39
CA HIS A 60 7.55 1.92 -20.20
C HIS A 60 7.86 3.04 -19.21
N PHE A 61 8.93 2.98 -18.41
CA PHE A 61 9.18 3.95 -17.34
C PHE A 61 10.57 4.60 -17.37
N LEU A 62 10.62 5.82 -16.86
CA LEU A 62 11.80 6.53 -16.38
C LEU A 62 11.69 6.70 -14.87
N LEU A 63 12.72 6.31 -14.12
CA LEU A 63 12.75 6.45 -12.66
C LEU A 63 13.96 7.31 -12.26
N ALA A 64 13.70 8.50 -11.71
CA ALA A 64 14.71 9.27 -11.01
C ALA A 64 14.75 8.82 -9.54
N CYS A 65 15.93 8.50 -9.00
CA CYS A 65 16.06 8.08 -7.60
C CYS A 65 17.36 8.52 -6.92
N ASP A 66 17.30 8.81 -5.62
CA ASP A 66 18.47 8.99 -4.73
C ASP A 66 18.62 7.83 -3.72
N THR A 67 17.94 6.70 -3.97
CA THR A 67 17.96 5.48 -3.13
C THR A 67 19.03 4.47 -3.54
N PRO A 68 19.33 3.46 -2.68
CA PRO A 68 20.19 2.35 -3.05
C PRO A 68 19.69 1.60 -4.30
N ALA A 69 20.62 1.21 -5.18
CA ALA A 69 20.29 0.60 -6.47
C ALA A 69 19.35 -0.63 -6.43
N PRO A 70 19.41 -1.54 -5.42
CA PRO A 70 18.43 -2.63 -5.31
C PRO A 70 16.98 -2.16 -5.13
N LEU A 71 16.75 -1.13 -4.33
CA LEU A 71 15.41 -0.57 -4.13
C LEU A 71 14.91 0.11 -5.39
N ALA A 72 15.77 0.90 -6.06
CA ALA A 72 15.43 1.55 -7.32
C ALA A 72 15.04 0.54 -8.42
N ARG A 73 15.82 -0.54 -8.59
CA ARG A 73 15.50 -1.61 -9.55
C ARG A 73 14.17 -2.29 -9.23
N SER A 74 13.99 -2.75 -7.99
CA SER A 74 12.73 -3.39 -7.59
C SER A 74 11.50 -2.48 -7.71
N THR A 75 11.69 -1.15 -7.57
CA THR A 75 10.61 -0.18 -7.81
C THR A 75 10.24 -0.14 -9.29
N LEU A 76 11.24 -0.06 -10.17
CA LEU A 76 11.03 -0.06 -11.61
C LEU A 76 10.39 -1.36 -12.12
N GLU A 77 10.87 -2.52 -11.64
CA GLU A 77 10.28 -3.83 -11.93
C GLU A 77 8.80 -3.90 -11.54
N ARG A 78 8.41 -3.30 -10.40
CA ARG A 78 7.01 -3.26 -9.94
C ARG A 78 6.14 -2.36 -10.81
N LEU A 79 6.65 -1.19 -11.22
CA LEU A 79 5.94 -0.30 -12.14
C LEU A 79 5.67 -0.99 -13.49
N GLU A 80 6.66 -1.72 -14.01
CA GLU A 80 6.50 -2.53 -15.23
C GLU A 80 5.49 -3.67 -15.04
N ALA A 81 5.54 -4.37 -13.90
CA ALA A 81 4.56 -5.41 -13.58
C ALA A 81 3.13 -4.84 -13.54
N THR A 82 2.94 -3.69 -12.88
CA THR A 82 1.66 -2.97 -12.85
C THR A 82 1.20 -2.58 -14.25
N HIS A 83 2.08 -2.08 -15.11
CA HIS A 83 1.73 -1.77 -16.50
C HIS A 83 1.20 -3.01 -17.24
N ALA A 84 1.93 -4.11 -17.16
CA ALA A 84 1.53 -5.37 -17.80
C ALA A 84 0.21 -5.94 -17.25
N ASP A 85 -0.09 -5.74 -15.96
CA ASP A 85 -1.37 -6.13 -15.36
C ASP A 85 -2.54 -5.30 -15.89
N VAL A 86 -2.36 -3.99 -16.01
CA VAL A 86 -3.40 -3.11 -16.55
C VAL A 86 -3.66 -3.44 -18.02
N GLU A 87 -2.63 -3.76 -18.81
CA GLU A 87 -2.83 -4.24 -20.19
C GLU A 87 -3.68 -5.51 -20.23
N ARG A 88 -3.34 -6.53 -19.42
CA ARG A 88 -4.12 -7.78 -19.32
C ARG A 88 -5.56 -7.54 -18.86
N PHE A 89 -5.75 -6.61 -17.92
CA PHE A 89 -7.09 -6.21 -17.47
C PHE A 89 -7.91 -5.63 -18.62
N CYS A 90 -7.32 -4.73 -19.42
CA CYS A 90 -7.98 -4.13 -20.56
C CYS A 90 -8.29 -5.15 -21.66
N GLU A 91 -7.35 -6.05 -21.95
CA GLU A 91 -7.53 -7.15 -22.91
C GLU A 91 -8.70 -8.05 -22.51
N ARG A 92 -8.77 -8.46 -21.24
CA ARG A 92 -9.88 -9.29 -20.73
C ARG A 92 -11.23 -8.59 -20.85
N LEU A 93 -11.28 -7.29 -20.61
CA LEU A 93 -12.51 -6.50 -20.69
C LEU A 93 -12.82 -6.00 -22.10
N ALA A 94 -11.98 -6.31 -23.09
CA ALA A 94 -12.06 -5.78 -24.45
C ALA A 94 -12.14 -4.24 -24.50
N LEU A 95 -11.44 -3.56 -23.58
CA LEU A 95 -11.41 -2.10 -23.52
C LEU A 95 -10.36 -1.56 -24.52
N PRO A 96 -10.68 -0.51 -25.29
CA PRO A 96 -9.69 0.14 -26.15
C PRO A 96 -8.68 0.90 -25.28
N ILE A 97 -7.39 0.60 -25.45
CA ILE A 97 -6.29 1.25 -24.72
C ILE A 97 -5.58 2.28 -25.58
N ARG A 98 -5.17 3.39 -24.96
CA ARG A 98 -4.20 4.32 -25.54
C ARG A 98 -2.80 3.96 -25.06
N ARG A 99 -1.87 3.64 -25.96
CA ARG A 99 -0.47 3.42 -25.56
C ARG A 99 0.22 4.76 -25.31
N PRO A 100 0.96 4.94 -24.19
CA PRO A 100 1.76 6.14 -23.97
C PRO A 100 2.79 6.31 -25.10
N GLN A 101 2.90 7.52 -25.66
CA GLN A 101 3.90 7.80 -26.71
C GLN A 101 5.33 7.94 -26.17
N ALA A 102 5.46 8.07 -24.85
CA ALA A 102 6.73 8.22 -24.16
C ALA A 102 6.64 7.50 -22.82
N ARG A 103 7.81 7.17 -22.27
CA ARG A 103 7.93 6.54 -20.97
C ARG A 103 7.30 7.38 -19.86
N LEU A 104 6.56 6.72 -18.98
CA LEU A 104 5.96 7.29 -17.79
C LEU A 104 7.05 7.64 -16.77
N GLU A 105 6.86 8.72 -16.04
CA GLU A 105 7.90 9.28 -15.19
C GLU A 105 7.59 9.05 -13.71
N ALA A 106 8.57 8.53 -12.98
CA ALA A 106 8.48 8.31 -11.55
C ALA A 106 9.71 8.90 -10.83
N ILE A 107 9.52 9.29 -9.56
CA ILE A 107 10.59 9.77 -8.69
C ILE A 107 10.55 9.00 -7.37
N LEU A 108 11.69 8.46 -6.94
CA LEU A 108 11.83 7.73 -5.68
C LEU A 108 12.84 8.44 -4.76
N PHE A 109 12.35 8.96 -3.65
CA PHE A 109 13.10 9.69 -2.64
C PHE A 109 13.54 8.75 -1.50
N ALA A 110 14.80 8.88 -1.07
CA ALA A 110 15.35 8.19 0.09
C ALA A 110 15.00 8.86 1.42
N ARG A 111 14.60 10.14 1.39
CA ARG A 111 14.45 10.99 2.58
C ARG A 111 13.15 11.81 2.54
N PRO A 112 12.50 12.02 3.70
CA PRO A 112 11.20 12.70 3.75
C PRO A 112 11.28 14.15 3.31
N GLU A 113 12.40 14.83 3.56
CA GLU A 113 12.55 16.26 3.27
C GLU A 113 12.49 16.53 1.75
N GLY A 114 13.13 15.68 0.94
CA GLY A 114 13.10 15.80 -0.52
C GLY A 114 11.72 15.52 -1.10
N PHE A 115 11.05 14.48 -0.59
CA PHE A 115 9.69 14.13 -0.98
C PHE A 115 8.69 15.23 -0.63
N GLN A 116 8.77 15.77 0.59
CA GLN A 116 7.92 16.86 1.05
C GLN A 116 8.15 18.13 0.23
N ALA A 117 9.40 18.53 -0.01
CA ALA A 117 9.71 19.70 -0.84
C ALA A 117 9.17 19.55 -2.28
N TYR A 118 9.24 18.34 -2.85
CA TYR A 118 8.66 18.04 -4.14
C TYR A 118 7.13 18.20 -4.14
N ALA A 119 6.44 17.64 -3.14
CA ALA A 119 4.99 17.76 -2.97
C ALA A 119 4.54 19.23 -2.80
N GLU A 120 5.25 19.99 -1.97
CA GLU A 120 4.98 21.43 -1.73
C GLU A 120 5.12 22.27 -3.00
N ARG A 121 6.14 22.00 -3.83
CA ARG A 121 6.31 22.68 -5.13
C ARG A 121 5.15 22.41 -6.08
N LEU A 122 4.53 21.23 -5.98
CA LEU A 122 3.33 20.87 -6.73
C LEU A 122 2.03 21.37 -6.08
N ARG A 123 2.11 21.98 -4.89
CA ARG A 123 0.96 22.34 -4.05
C ARG A 123 0.06 21.13 -3.76
N TYR A 124 0.68 19.96 -3.63
CA TYR A 124 -0.01 18.71 -3.37
C TYR A 124 0.04 18.38 -1.87
N ASP A 125 -1.13 18.24 -1.25
CA ASP A 125 -1.24 17.74 0.13
C ASP A 125 -1.21 16.22 0.12
N HIS A 126 -0.05 15.65 0.46
CA HIS A 126 0.14 14.21 0.51
C HIS A 126 -0.42 13.56 1.79
N ARG A 127 -0.93 14.33 2.76
CA ARG A 127 -1.56 13.82 4.01
C ARG A 127 -0.75 12.74 4.75
N GLY A 128 0.58 12.81 4.66
CA GLY A 128 1.49 11.81 5.24
C GLY A 128 1.49 10.45 4.53
N SER A 129 1.05 10.38 3.27
CA SER A 129 1.23 9.23 2.38
C SER A 129 2.71 9.06 2.01
N LEU A 130 3.12 7.82 1.76
CA LEU A 130 4.47 7.47 1.29
C LEU A 130 4.61 7.56 -0.24
N GLY A 131 3.56 8.01 -0.93
CA GLY A 131 3.58 8.24 -2.36
C GLY A 131 2.32 8.92 -2.85
N PHE A 132 2.39 9.46 -4.07
CA PHE A 132 1.23 10.00 -4.76
C PHE A 132 1.48 10.00 -6.27
N TYR A 133 0.39 9.82 -7.03
CA TYR A 133 0.34 10.18 -8.43
C TYR A 133 -0.24 11.59 -8.61
N HIS A 134 0.46 12.43 -9.38
CA HIS A 134 0.01 13.79 -9.70
C HIS A 134 -0.42 13.91 -11.16
N ALA A 135 -1.72 14.06 -11.39
CA ALA A 135 -2.34 14.04 -12.72
C ALA A 135 -1.83 15.13 -13.67
N ALA A 136 -1.58 16.34 -13.15
CA ALA A 136 -1.16 17.49 -13.97
C ALA A 136 0.27 17.36 -14.49
N THR A 137 1.20 16.80 -13.70
CA THR A 137 2.58 16.54 -14.15
C THR A 137 2.73 15.16 -14.76
N ASN A 138 1.71 14.29 -14.64
CA ASN A 138 1.75 12.89 -15.02
C ASN A 138 2.92 12.11 -14.40
N ARG A 139 3.22 12.38 -13.12
CA ARG A 139 4.35 11.79 -12.39
C ARG A 139 3.87 11.13 -11.13
N SER A 140 4.41 9.94 -10.84
CA SER A 140 4.29 9.32 -9.52
C SER A 140 5.54 9.63 -8.70
N ALA A 141 5.35 10.00 -7.43
CA ALA A 141 6.42 10.24 -6.49
C ALA A 141 6.29 9.29 -5.31
N PHE A 142 7.43 8.77 -4.84
CA PHE A 142 7.50 7.76 -3.79
C PHE A 142 8.55 8.16 -2.75
N LEU A 143 8.26 7.93 -1.49
CA LEU A 143 9.22 7.96 -0.39
C LEU A 143 9.54 6.51 -0.01
N ASP A 144 10.83 6.16 0.10
CA ASP A 144 11.21 4.90 0.71
C ASP A 144 10.62 4.84 2.12
N SER A 145 9.75 3.87 2.39
CA SER A 145 9.13 3.64 3.68
C SER A 145 10.15 3.38 4.79
N ALA A 146 11.40 3.02 4.48
CA ALA A 146 12.48 3.07 5.46
C ALA A 146 12.73 4.50 6.00
N ALA A 147 12.17 5.54 5.41
CA ALA A 147 12.21 6.90 5.93
C ALA A 147 10.93 7.29 6.67
N ASP A 148 9.94 6.40 6.80
CA ASP A 148 8.67 6.69 7.46
C ASP A 148 8.87 7.10 8.93
N PRO A 149 8.44 8.32 9.33
CA PRO A 149 8.49 8.77 10.72
C PRO A 149 7.77 7.85 11.71
N GLY A 150 6.75 7.11 11.26
CA GLY A 150 6.02 6.11 12.05
C GLY A 150 6.91 4.98 12.57
N LEU A 151 8.09 4.76 11.96
CA LEU A 151 9.08 3.77 12.41
C LEU A 151 9.92 4.23 13.60
N ALA A 152 9.87 5.50 13.99
CA ALA A 152 10.74 6.05 15.03
C ALA A 152 10.66 5.29 16.37
N PRO A 153 9.47 4.92 16.91
CA PRO A 153 9.38 4.15 18.15
C PRO A 153 10.04 2.76 18.03
N ALA A 154 9.76 2.04 16.94
CA ALA A 154 10.34 0.71 16.70
C ALA A 154 11.87 0.76 16.56
N ARG A 155 12.39 1.79 15.90
CA ARG A 155 13.84 2.02 15.76
C ARG A 155 14.50 2.34 17.08
N GLN A 156 13.89 3.22 17.87
CA GLN A 156 14.38 3.55 19.20
C GLN A 156 14.42 2.31 20.08
N ARG A 157 13.38 1.45 20.01
CA ARG A 157 13.35 0.17 20.73
C ARG A 157 14.46 -0.77 20.26
N LEU A 158 14.67 -0.91 18.95
CA LEU A 158 15.74 -1.74 18.40
C LEU A 158 17.11 -1.27 18.88
N ALA A 159 17.40 0.03 18.77
CA ALA A 159 18.65 0.62 19.25
C ALA A 159 18.84 0.40 20.77
N GLY A 160 17.76 0.49 21.56
CA GLY A 160 17.79 0.17 22.99
C GLY A 160 18.17 -1.29 23.27
N LEU A 161 17.55 -2.24 22.55
CA LEU A 161 17.86 -3.67 22.67
C LEU A 161 19.32 -3.98 22.28
N GLU A 162 19.82 -3.35 21.22
CA GLU A 162 21.20 -3.51 20.75
C GLU A 162 22.21 -2.91 21.73
N SER A 163 21.90 -1.73 22.30
CA SER A 163 22.72 -1.10 23.33
C SER A 163 22.79 -1.93 24.60
N GLU A 164 21.65 -2.48 25.07
CA GLU A 164 21.62 -3.37 26.24
C GLU A 164 22.41 -4.66 25.95
N TYR A 165 22.23 -5.24 24.75
CA TYR A 165 22.99 -6.42 24.31
C TYR A 165 24.51 -6.19 24.40
N GLU A 166 25.01 -5.08 23.87
CA GLU A 166 26.44 -4.76 23.93
C GLU A 166 26.94 -4.45 25.35
N ALA A 167 26.11 -3.84 26.20
CA ALA A 167 26.43 -3.61 27.61
C ALA A 167 26.65 -4.94 28.37
N TYR A 168 25.73 -5.89 28.22
CA TYR A 168 25.87 -7.23 28.80
C TYR A 168 27.10 -7.97 28.22
N ARG A 169 27.33 -7.87 26.91
CA ARG A 169 28.48 -8.48 26.23
C ARG A 169 29.80 -7.91 26.74
N ALA A 170 29.88 -6.59 26.94
CA ALA A 170 31.04 -5.91 27.53
C ALA A 170 31.26 -6.35 29.00
N ALA A 171 30.19 -6.45 29.79
CA ALA A 171 30.27 -6.91 31.18
C ALA A 171 30.84 -8.33 31.30
N LEU A 172 30.36 -9.27 30.47
CA LEU A 172 30.89 -10.64 30.42
C LEU A 172 32.35 -10.71 29.96
N ARG A 173 32.74 -9.87 28.99
CA ARG A 173 34.15 -9.75 28.56
C ARG A 173 35.05 -9.28 29.69
N ARG A 174 34.62 -8.25 30.45
CA ARG A 174 35.37 -7.72 31.60
C ARG A 174 35.47 -8.71 32.77
N ALA A 175 34.42 -9.48 33.04
CA ALA A 175 34.43 -10.46 34.13
C ALA A 175 35.37 -11.64 33.86
N GLY A 176 35.58 -12.00 32.58
CA GLY A 176 36.37 -13.16 32.17
C GLY A 176 35.69 -14.50 32.49
N PRO A 177 36.24 -15.65 32.04
CA PRO A 177 35.67 -16.98 32.26
C PRO A 177 35.57 -17.46 33.73
N PRO A 178 36.55 -17.20 34.63
CA PRO A 178 36.56 -17.83 35.95
C PRO A 178 35.54 -17.22 36.93
N LYS A 179 34.98 -16.04 36.63
CA LYS A 179 33.97 -15.40 37.50
C LYS A 179 32.59 -15.97 37.24
N GLN A 180 31.95 -16.47 38.30
CA GLN A 180 30.57 -16.97 38.26
C GLN A 180 29.52 -15.86 38.29
N THR A 181 29.90 -14.64 38.67
CA THR A 181 29.03 -13.46 38.69
C THR A 181 29.54 -12.37 37.76
N VAL A 182 28.64 -11.50 37.32
CA VAL A 182 28.88 -10.39 36.40
C VAL A 182 28.17 -9.16 36.92
N GLU A 183 28.87 -8.03 36.96
CA GLU A 183 28.27 -6.73 37.27
C GLU A 183 27.80 -6.07 35.97
N VAL A 184 26.50 -5.85 35.86
CA VAL A 184 25.87 -5.23 34.69
C VAL A 184 25.21 -3.92 35.11
N GLN A 185 25.25 -2.93 34.22
CA GLN A 185 24.57 -1.66 34.43
C GLN A 185 23.08 -1.82 34.10
N THR A 186 22.20 -1.40 35.00
CA THR A 186 20.74 -1.47 34.82
C THR A 186 20.25 -0.29 33.98
N GLU A 187 19.03 -0.40 33.44
CA GLU A 187 18.36 0.69 32.70
C GLU A 187 18.24 1.98 33.55
N SER A 188 18.11 1.85 34.88
CA SER A 188 18.09 2.97 35.83
C SER A 188 19.46 3.60 36.13
N GLY A 189 20.53 3.14 35.48
CA GLY A 189 21.91 3.62 35.69
C GLY A 189 22.63 3.01 36.89
N GLY A 190 21.96 2.16 37.68
CA GLY A 190 22.56 1.41 38.80
C GLY A 190 23.44 0.25 38.33
N ARG A 191 24.17 -0.38 39.26
CA ARG A 191 24.92 -1.62 38.99
C ARG A 191 24.26 -2.77 39.71
N ARG A 192 24.10 -3.90 39.02
CA ARG A 192 23.55 -5.14 39.57
C ARG A 192 24.52 -6.28 39.30
N GLU A 193 24.95 -6.94 40.36
CA GLU A 193 25.65 -8.22 40.27
C GLU A 193 24.64 -9.34 40.04
N MET A 194 24.94 -10.23 39.10
CA MET A 194 24.08 -11.38 38.77
C MET A 194 24.91 -12.60 38.35
N PRO A 195 24.35 -13.82 38.41
CA PRO A 195 25.00 -15.01 37.89
C PRO A 195 25.34 -14.88 36.41
N ARG A 196 26.50 -15.40 36.01
CA ARG A 196 26.96 -15.44 34.61
C ARG A 196 25.95 -16.15 33.71
N THR A 197 25.32 -17.20 34.21
CA THR A 197 24.27 -17.96 33.50
C THR A 197 23.04 -17.09 33.21
N GLU A 198 22.61 -16.27 34.15
CA GLU A 198 21.52 -15.29 33.98
C GLU A 198 21.91 -14.23 32.94
N ALA A 199 23.13 -13.70 33.02
CA ALA A 199 23.64 -12.72 32.05
C ALA A 199 23.71 -13.30 30.62
N LEU A 200 24.17 -14.53 30.45
CA LEU A 200 24.19 -15.23 29.15
C LEU A 200 22.78 -15.47 28.61
N ALA A 201 21.84 -15.90 29.45
CA ALA A 201 20.45 -16.07 29.07
C ALA A 201 19.81 -14.75 28.62
N ARG A 202 20.09 -13.64 29.33
CA ARG A 202 19.60 -12.30 28.96
C ARG A 202 20.14 -11.85 27.59
N ILE A 203 21.43 -12.06 27.31
CA ILE A 203 22.01 -11.79 25.98
C ILE A 203 21.28 -12.57 24.88
N GLY A 204 21.00 -13.86 25.11
CA GLY A 204 20.26 -14.69 24.16
C GLY A 204 18.88 -14.10 23.84
N LYS A 205 18.14 -13.71 24.89
CA LYS A 205 16.82 -13.08 24.76
C LYS A 205 16.88 -11.73 24.04
N LEU A 206 17.80 -10.85 24.42
CA LEU A 206 18.01 -9.54 23.78
C LEU A 206 18.30 -9.68 22.28
N ARG A 207 19.20 -10.59 21.91
CA ARG A 207 19.52 -10.85 20.51
C ARG A 207 18.32 -11.39 19.73
N ALA A 208 17.54 -12.29 20.33
CA ALA A 208 16.34 -12.82 19.70
C ALA A 208 15.29 -11.73 19.47
N GLU A 209 15.03 -10.88 20.46
CA GLU A 209 14.11 -9.73 20.37
C GLU A 209 14.58 -8.72 19.32
N ALA A 210 15.84 -8.30 19.35
CA ALA A 210 16.40 -7.36 18.37
C ALA A 210 16.33 -7.92 16.94
N ASN A 211 16.68 -9.19 16.75
CA ASN A 211 16.58 -9.83 15.44
C ASN A 211 15.13 -9.93 14.94
N GLN A 212 14.17 -10.18 15.84
CA GLN A 212 12.76 -10.22 15.48
C GLN A 212 12.27 -8.82 15.07
N LEU A 213 12.51 -7.80 15.90
CA LEU A 213 12.09 -6.44 15.60
C LEU A 213 12.75 -5.90 14.32
N ALA A 214 14.03 -6.21 14.08
CA ALA A 214 14.70 -5.86 12.83
C ALA A 214 14.10 -6.57 11.60
N ARG A 215 13.61 -7.82 11.75
CA ARG A 215 12.83 -8.49 10.69
C ARG A 215 11.50 -7.79 10.47
N ASP A 216 10.76 -7.50 11.53
CA ASP A 216 9.44 -6.85 11.47
C ASP A 216 9.52 -5.48 10.77
N ILE A 217 10.54 -4.66 11.09
CA ILE A 217 10.81 -3.38 10.41
C ILE A 217 11.08 -3.59 8.92
N ARG A 218 11.94 -4.55 8.55
CA ARG A 218 12.24 -4.82 7.13
C ARG A 218 10.99 -5.29 6.38
N GLU A 219 10.24 -6.21 6.95
CA GLU A 219 9.01 -6.73 6.34
C GLU A 219 7.97 -5.63 6.16
N TYR A 220 7.77 -4.78 7.18
CA TYR A 220 6.91 -3.60 7.08
C TYR A 220 7.33 -2.69 5.93
N THR A 221 8.61 -2.30 5.88
CA THR A 221 9.10 -1.37 4.83
C THR A 221 8.93 -1.96 3.43
N GLN A 222 9.25 -3.25 3.25
CA GLN A 222 9.09 -3.90 1.96
C GLN A 222 7.63 -3.92 1.51
N GLN A 223 6.69 -4.25 2.43
CA GLN A 223 5.26 -4.27 2.11
C GLN A 223 4.70 -2.88 1.87
N ALA A 224 5.09 -1.88 2.67
CA ALA A 224 4.66 -0.50 2.50
C ALA A 224 5.09 0.08 1.15
N ASN A 225 6.37 -0.09 0.79
CA ASN A 225 6.88 0.29 -0.53
C ASN A 225 6.10 -0.43 -1.63
N GLN A 226 5.90 -1.73 -1.50
CA GLN A 226 5.16 -2.53 -2.48
C GLN A 226 3.74 -2.00 -2.73
N MET A 227 2.95 -1.83 -1.68
CA MET A 227 1.56 -1.38 -1.81
C MET A 227 1.48 -0.01 -2.46
N VAL A 228 2.28 0.96 -1.98
CA VAL A 228 2.21 2.34 -2.47
C VAL A 228 2.74 2.47 -3.89
N ILE A 229 3.86 1.80 -4.22
CA ILE A 229 4.41 1.82 -5.59
C ILE A 229 3.38 1.31 -6.60
N GLN A 230 2.75 0.19 -6.29
CA GLN A 230 1.77 -0.40 -7.19
C GLN A 230 0.49 0.43 -7.25
N HIS A 231 0.00 0.93 -6.11
CA HIS A 231 -1.21 1.77 -6.05
C HIS A 231 -1.07 3.04 -6.91
N GLU A 232 -0.03 3.84 -6.69
CA GLU A 232 0.16 5.08 -7.47
C GLU A 232 0.64 4.81 -8.89
N GLY A 233 1.40 3.72 -9.09
CA GLY A 233 1.74 3.23 -10.43
C GLY A 233 0.48 2.88 -11.23
N SER A 234 -0.51 2.27 -10.60
CA SER A 234 -1.79 1.93 -11.22
C SER A 234 -2.57 3.17 -11.61
N HIS A 235 -2.68 4.17 -10.73
CA HIS A 235 -3.27 5.47 -11.10
C HIS A 235 -2.60 6.01 -12.37
N GLN A 236 -1.27 6.12 -12.36
CA GLN A 236 -0.51 6.62 -13.51
C GLN A 236 -0.80 5.83 -14.79
N VAL A 237 -0.75 4.50 -14.75
CA VAL A 237 -0.99 3.67 -15.94
C VAL A 237 -2.44 3.80 -16.42
N LEU A 238 -3.43 3.73 -15.52
CA LEU A 238 -4.86 3.84 -15.84
C LEU A 238 -5.20 5.17 -16.53
N PHE A 239 -4.64 6.29 -16.07
CA PHE A 239 -4.81 7.59 -16.73
C PHE A 239 -4.12 7.66 -18.10
N ASN A 240 -2.97 7.02 -18.27
CA ASN A 240 -2.25 7.05 -19.55
C ASN A 240 -2.82 6.07 -20.58
N MET A 241 -3.51 5.02 -20.14
CA MET A 241 -4.24 4.08 -20.99
C MET A 241 -5.67 4.53 -21.34
N ASP A 242 -6.07 5.72 -20.85
CA ASP A 242 -7.39 6.33 -21.06
C ASP A 242 -8.54 5.55 -20.38
N LEU A 243 -8.25 4.84 -19.28
CA LEU A 243 -9.29 4.24 -18.42
C LEU A 243 -9.85 5.25 -17.42
N HIS A 244 -9.03 6.24 -17.04
CA HIS A 244 -9.45 7.41 -16.28
C HIS A 244 -9.20 8.69 -17.09
N ARG A 245 -10.08 9.67 -16.93
CA ARG A 245 -10.01 10.96 -17.64
C ARG A 245 -9.24 11.97 -16.80
N ARG A 246 -8.13 12.52 -17.31
CA ARG A 246 -7.31 13.49 -16.56
C ARG A 246 -8.07 14.74 -16.15
N GLU A 247 -8.94 15.22 -17.03
CA GLU A 247 -9.69 16.47 -16.84
C GLU A 247 -11.17 16.23 -16.48
N GLY A 248 -11.68 15.00 -16.62
CA GLY A 248 -13.07 14.67 -16.27
C GLY A 248 -13.25 14.18 -14.82
N GLY A 249 -14.47 14.32 -14.30
CA GLY A 249 -14.86 13.77 -13.00
C GLY A 249 -14.92 12.25 -13.02
N ASN A 250 -13.84 11.59 -12.59
CA ASN A 250 -13.84 10.15 -12.34
C ASN A 250 -14.51 9.87 -10.97
N PRO A 251 -15.37 8.85 -10.87
CA PRO A 251 -15.89 8.41 -9.58
C PRO A 251 -14.73 7.89 -8.71
N GLN A 252 -14.60 8.39 -7.48
CA GLN A 252 -13.45 8.06 -6.64
C GLN A 252 -13.41 6.57 -6.26
N TRP A 253 -14.57 5.94 -6.04
CA TRP A 253 -14.65 4.50 -5.81
C TRP A 253 -14.03 3.68 -6.94
N LEU A 254 -14.18 4.13 -8.19
CA LEU A 254 -13.64 3.44 -9.35
C LEU A 254 -12.13 3.62 -9.41
N MET A 255 -11.63 4.84 -9.19
CA MET A 255 -10.19 5.13 -9.17
C MET A 255 -9.48 4.30 -8.09
N GLU A 256 -9.92 4.42 -6.84
CA GLU A 256 -9.28 3.73 -5.71
C GLU A 256 -9.51 2.22 -5.77
N GLY A 257 -10.70 1.78 -6.18
CA GLY A 257 -11.04 0.36 -6.32
C GLY A 257 -10.20 -0.34 -7.39
N LEU A 258 -10.01 0.29 -8.56
CA LEU A 258 -9.13 -0.24 -9.61
C LEU A 258 -7.66 -0.19 -9.19
N ALA A 259 -7.18 0.89 -8.58
CA ALA A 259 -5.80 0.94 -8.06
C ALA A 259 -5.53 -0.18 -7.04
N CYS A 260 -6.46 -0.41 -6.12
CA CYS A 260 -6.40 -1.53 -5.18
C CYS A 260 -6.41 -2.91 -5.84
N LEU A 261 -6.98 -3.07 -7.05
CA LEU A 261 -6.97 -4.35 -7.77
C LEU A 261 -5.53 -4.78 -8.14
N PHE A 262 -4.64 -3.81 -8.34
CA PHE A 262 -3.28 -4.00 -8.86
C PHE A 262 -2.17 -3.83 -7.80
N GLU A 263 -2.53 -3.51 -6.55
CA GLU A 263 -1.61 -3.44 -5.40
C GLU A 263 -0.78 -4.72 -5.14
N PRO A 264 -1.31 -5.95 -5.24
CA PRO A 264 -0.49 -7.15 -5.12
C PRO A 264 0.24 -7.45 -6.44
N PRO A 265 1.53 -7.83 -6.44
CA PRO A 265 2.18 -8.29 -7.65
C PRO A 265 1.52 -9.61 -8.07
N PRO A 266 1.15 -9.76 -9.34
CA PRO A 266 0.24 -10.80 -9.85
C PRO A 266 0.87 -12.21 -9.90
N VAL A 267 2.09 -12.41 -9.38
CA VAL A 267 2.85 -13.65 -9.59
C VAL A 267 2.90 -14.47 -8.31
N SER A 268 1.84 -15.25 -8.05
CA SER A 268 1.90 -16.48 -7.24
C SER A 268 0.72 -17.41 -7.55
N GLY A 269 0.77 -18.12 -8.67
CA GLY A 269 -0.07 -19.31 -8.92
C GLY A 269 -0.83 -19.33 -10.26
N PRO A 270 -1.34 -20.52 -10.70
CA PRO A 270 -2.06 -20.66 -11.96
C PRO A 270 -3.36 -19.85 -11.96
N ALA A 271 -3.74 -19.41 -13.16
CA ALA A 271 -4.92 -18.62 -13.50
C ALA A 271 -6.05 -18.60 -12.45
N GLY A 272 -6.32 -17.42 -11.88
CA GLY A 272 -7.56 -17.12 -11.16
C GLY A 272 -7.47 -17.10 -9.62
N LEU A 273 -6.43 -17.66 -9.01
CA LEU A 273 -6.17 -17.55 -7.55
C LEU A 273 -5.02 -16.58 -7.21
N ALA A 274 -4.19 -16.23 -8.20
CA ALA A 274 -3.30 -15.08 -8.17
C ALA A 274 -4.09 -13.85 -8.70
N GLY A 275 -4.41 -12.90 -7.82
CA GLY A 275 -5.26 -11.74 -8.17
C GLY A 275 -6.14 -11.19 -7.03
N VAL A 276 -6.15 -11.85 -5.87
CA VAL A 276 -6.82 -11.34 -4.67
C VAL A 276 -5.88 -10.41 -3.91
N ASN A 277 -6.31 -9.18 -3.67
CA ASN A 277 -5.59 -8.28 -2.77
C ASN A 277 -5.80 -8.72 -1.31
N GLN A 278 -4.83 -9.47 -0.80
CA GLN A 278 -4.90 -10.05 0.54
C GLN A 278 -4.90 -8.99 1.63
N PHE A 279 -4.31 -7.82 1.40
CA PHE A 279 -4.31 -6.72 2.37
C PHE A 279 -5.70 -6.10 2.49
N ARG A 280 -6.38 -5.86 1.36
CA ARG A 280 -7.74 -5.30 1.37
C ARG A 280 -8.77 -6.31 1.85
N LEU A 281 -8.57 -7.60 1.55
CA LEU A 281 -9.37 -8.67 2.15
C LEU A 281 -9.17 -8.75 3.66
N TYR A 282 -7.93 -8.61 4.15
CA TYR A 282 -7.64 -8.55 5.58
C TYR A 282 -8.36 -7.38 6.25
N ASP A 283 -8.22 -6.16 5.69
CA ASP A 283 -8.87 -4.95 6.21
C ASP A 283 -10.39 -5.13 6.27
N LEU A 284 -11.01 -5.63 5.20
CA LEU A 284 -12.46 -5.87 5.13
C LEU A 284 -12.93 -6.87 6.19
N ARG A 285 -12.20 -7.97 6.39
CA ARG A 285 -12.55 -8.98 7.42
C ARG A 285 -12.38 -8.42 8.83
N ARG A 286 -11.39 -7.55 9.04
CA ARG A 286 -11.14 -6.89 10.32
C ARG A 286 -12.24 -5.89 10.67
N LEU A 287 -12.72 -5.10 9.70
CA LEU A 287 -13.88 -4.20 9.89
C LEU A 287 -15.13 -4.95 10.34
N LEU A 288 -15.27 -6.19 9.91
CA LEU A 288 -16.38 -7.09 10.25
C LEU A 288 -16.10 -7.96 11.48
N GLU A 289 -14.97 -7.78 12.16
CA GLU A 289 -14.51 -8.57 13.30
C GLU A 289 -14.59 -10.10 13.06
N LEU A 290 -14.33 -10.54 11.83
CA LEU A 290 -14.49 -11.95 11.45
C LEU A 290 -13.37 -12.81 12.05
N PRO A 291 -13.69 -13.93 12.74
CA PRO A 291 -12.69 -14.86 13.22
C PRO A 291 -11.83 -15.44 12.09
N ALA A 292 -10.58 -15.78 12.42
CA ALA A 292 -9.70 -16.53 11.53
C ALA A 292 -10.37 -17.87 11.15
N GLY A 293 -10.64 -18.06 9.85
CA GLY A 293 -11.31 -19.26 9.32
C GLY A 293 -12.83 -19.16 9.15
N ALA A 294 -13.46 -18.00 9.41
CA ALA A 294 -14.88 -17.82 9.11
C ALA A 294 -15.16 -18.05 7.61
N ALA A 295 -15.97 -19.07 7.29
CA ALA A 295 -16.23 -19.49 5.91
C ALA A 295 -17.38 -18.73 5.23
N ALA A 296 -18.14 -17.93 5.97
CA ALA A 296 -19.25 -17.14 5.45
C ALA A 296 -19.56 -15.96 6.38
N ILE A 297 -20.26 -14.97 5.82
CA ILE A 297 -20.94 -13.90 6.53
C ILE A 297 -22.42 -13.93 6.12
N SER A 298 -23.34 -13.60 7.03
CA SER A 298 -24.76 -13.44 6.67
C SER A 298 -25.08 -12.01 6.24
N GLU A 299 -26.14 -11.84 5.47
CA GLU A 299 -26.68 -10.52 5.11
C GLU A 299 -26.98 -9.66 6.36
N GLU A 300 -27.47 -10.30 7.43
CA GLU A 300 -27.72 -9.64 8.72
C GLU A 300 -26.44 -9.04 9.33
N GLN A 301 -25.32 -9.77 9.28
CA GLN A 301 -24.05 -9.28 9.80
C GLN A 301 -23.54 -8.08 8.99
N ILE A 302 -23.71 -8.10 7.67
CA ILE A 302 -23.36 -6.97 6.79
C ILE A 302 -24.24 -5.76 7.12
N ARG A 303 -25.56 -5.97 7.23
CA ARG A 303 -26.51 -4.89 7.58
C ARG A 303 -26.20 -4.27 8.93
N ARG A 304 -25.89 -5.11 9.92
CA ARG A 304 -25.46 -4.66 11.24
C ARG A 304 -24.17 -3.85 11.18
N ALA A 305 -23.17 -4.29 10.42
CA ALA A 305 -21.91 -3.56 10.27
C ALA A 305 -22.11 -2.18 9.62
N VAL A 306 -23.01 -2.07 8.63
CA VAL A 306 -23.39 -0.76 8.06
C VAL A 306 -24.12 0.10 9.10
N ALA A 307 -25.09 -0.46 9.83
CA ALA A 307 -25.86 0.26 10.84
C ALA A 307 -24.99 0.75 12.02
N GLU A 308 -23.95 0.01 12.37
CA GLU A 308 -22.98 0.36 13.42
C GLU A 308 -21.85 1.26 12.90
N GLY A 309 -21.79 1.53 11.59
CA GLY A 309 -20.79 2.39 10.95
C GLY A 309 -19.42 1.73 10.73
N ALA A 310 -19.34 0.41 10.83
CA ALA A 310 -18.14 -0.36 10.53
C ALA A 310 -17.91 -0.53 9.01
N LEU A 311 -18.98 -0.55 8.22
CA LEU A 311 -18.95 -0.48 6.75
C LEU A 311 -19.72 0.75 6.26
N LEU A 312 -19.32 1.30 5.12
CA LEU A 312 -20.07 2.36 4.45
C LEU A 312 -21.31 1.78 3.76
N PRO A 313 -22.45 2.50 3.74
CA PRO A 313 -23.52 2.18 2.81
C PRO A 313 -23.00 2.25 1.36
N LEU A 314 -23.37 1.29 0.52
CA LEU A 314 -22.89 1.24 -0.87
C LEU A 314 -23.17 2.55 -1.63
N GLN A 315 -24.33 3.17 -1.42
CA GLN A 315 -24.66 4.47 -2.03
C GLN A 315 -23.64 5.54 -1.67
N GLN A 316 -23.23 5.58 -0.40
CA GLN A 316 -22.25 6.55 0.07
C GLN A 316 -20.87 6.26 -0.52
N LEU A 317 -20.44 4.99 -0.53
CA LEU A 317 -19.18 4.58 -1.14
C LEU A 317 -19.07 5.00 -2.61
N ILE A 318 -20.16 4.85 -3.37
CA ILE A 318 -20.18 5.15 -4.81
C ILE A 318 -20.21 6.67 -5.09
N SER A 319 -20.86 7.44 -4.24
CA SER A 319 -21.27 8.82 -4.57
C SER A 319 -20.49 9.91 -3.83
N ASP A 320 -20.00 9.63 -2.62
CA ASP A 320 -19.37 10.63 -1.77
C ASP A 320 -17.84 10.51 -1.82
N PRO A 321 -17.12 11.39 -2.55
CA PRO A 321 -15.66 11.34 -2.59
C PRO A 321 -15.00 11.57 -1.22
N ALA A 322 -15.68 12.27 -0.29
CA ALA A 322 -15.10 12.59 1.01
C ALA A 322 -14.85 11.34 1.88
N VAL A 323 -15.46 10.19 1.58
CA VAL A 323 -15.22 8.95 2.32
C VAL A 323 -13.80 8.41 2.11
N PHE A 324 -13.16 8.73 0.98
CA PHE A 324 -11.78 8.35 0.68
C PHE A 324 -10.77 9.34 1.24
N GLU A 325 -11.23 10.49 1.74
CA GLU A 325 -10.40 11.49 2.39
C GLU A 325 -10.20 11.22 3.89
N CYS A 326 -11.06 10.40 4.49
CA CYS A 326 -11.08 10.14 5.92
C CYS A 326 -10.11 9.01 6.31
N ARG A 327 -9.15 9.34 7.20
CA ARG A 327 -8.20 8.38 7.78
C ARG A 327 -8.55 8.12 9.24
N GLU A 328 -9.15 6.97 9.53
CA GLU A 328 -9.39 6.51 10.91
C GLU A 328 -8.56 5.26 11.22
N GLN A 329 -7.84 5.29 12.35
CA GLN A 329 -7.23 4.10 12.96
C GLN A 329 -6.31 3.25 12.04
N GLY A 330 -5.70 3.88 11.03
CA GLY A 330 -4.81 3.22 10.08
C GLY A 330 -5.52 2.27 9.09
N VAL A 331 -6.85 2.25 9.08
CA VAL A 331 -7.67 1.53 8.10
C VAL A 331 -8.24 2.56 7.14
N TRP A 332 -8.37 2.16 5.88
CA TRP A 332 -9.10 2.91 4.88
C TRP A 332 -10.34 2.09 4.50
N PRO A 333 -11.45 2.17 5.26
CA PRO A 333 -12.63 1.33 5.02
C PRO A 333 -13.10 1.44 3.57
N ALA A 334 -13.17 2.68 3.08
CA ALA A 334 -13.53 2.98 1.70
C ALA A 334 -12.65 2.26 0.66
N TYR A 335 -11.34 2.09 0.90
CA TYR A 335 -10.45 1.40 -0.04
C TYR A 335 -10.69 -0.11 -0.03
N ALA A 336 -10.90 -0.71 1.14
CA ALA A 336 -11.20 -2.14 1.25
C ALA A 336 -12.57 -2.47 0.62
N GLU A 337 -13.57 -1.62 0.85
CA GLU A 337 -14.90 -1.76 0.26
C GLU A 337 -14.88 -1.49 -1.26
N ALA A 338 -14.20 -0.44 -1.72
CA ALA A 338 -14.05 -0.14 -3.15
C ALA A 338 -13.30 -1.25 -3.90
N TRP A 339 -12.25 -1.82 -3.28
CA TRP A 339 -11.58 -3.01 -3.80
C TRP A 339 -12.55 -4.19 -3.93
N ALA A 340 -13.38 -4.46 -2.91
CA ALA A 340 -14.34 -5.55 -2.94
C ALA A 340 -15.35 -5.38 -4.09
N VAL A 341 -15.85 -4.15 -4.29
CA VAL A 341 -16.73 -3.80 -5.42
C VAL A 341 -16.00 -4.03 -6.75
N ALA A 342 -14.81 -3.45 -6.94
CA ALA A 342 -14.04 -3.58 -8.18
C ALA A 342 -13.68 -5.04 -8.49
N HIS A 343 -13.23 -5.81 -7.49
CA HIS A 343 -12.91 -7.23 -7.61
C HIS A 343 -14.14 -8.06 -7.99
N TYR A 344 -15.28 -7.84 -7.32
CA TYR A 344 -16.52 -8.52 -7.66
C TYR A 344 -16.97 -8.21 -9.09
N LEU A 345 -16.98 -6.93 -9.49
CA LEU A 345 -17.40 -6.54 -10.83
C LEU A 345 -16.45 -7.11 -11.90
N TYR A 346 -15.14 -7.07 -11.67
CA TYR A 346 -14.15 -7.65 -12.58
C TYR A 346 -14.31 -9.17 -12.74
N THR A 347 -14.64 -9.88 -11.66
CA THR A 347 -14.73 -11.35 -11.67
C THR A 347 -16.11 -11.88 -12.08
N GLN A 348 -17.18 -11.23 -11.66
CA GLN A 348 -18.57 -11.70 -11.80
C GLN A 348 -19.39 -10.91 -12.81
N ARG A 349 -19.06 -9.64 -13.07
CA ARG A 349 -19.80 -8.74 -13.98
C ARG A 349 -18.88 -7.96 -14.93
N PRO A 350 -17.95 -8.63 -15.66
CA PRO A 350 -16.92 -7.95 -16.44
C PRO A 350 -17.50 -7.12 -17.60
N THR A 351 -18.59 -7.57 -18.22
CA THR A 351 -19.24 -6.84 -19.32
C THR A 351 -19.86 -5.54 -18.83
N GLU A 352 -20.51 -5.56 -17.67
CA GLU A 352 -21.08 -4.39 -17.01
C GLU A 352 -19.97 -3.45 -16.56
N LEU A 353 -18.88 -3.97 -16.00
CA LEU A 353 -17.71 -3.16 -15.62
C LEU A 353 -17.12 -2.44 -16.84
N ALA A 354 -16.92 -3.14 -17.95
CA ALA A 354 -16.42 -2.55 -19.19
C ALA A 354 -17.36 -1.44 -19.71
N ARG A 355 -18.69 -1.67 -19.66
CA ARG A 355 -19.69 -0.66 -20.03
C ARG A 355 -19.64 0.56 -19.13
N TYR A 356 -19.50 0.38 -17.82
CA TYR A 356 -19.39 1.49 -16.87
C TYR A 356 -18.11 2.31 -17.10
N ILE A 357 -16.96 1.65 -17.28
CA ILE A 357 -15.70 2.32 -17.62
C ILE A 357 -15.87 3.11 -18.93
N GLY A 358 -16.50 2.54 -19.95
CA GLY A 358 -16.85 3.24 -21.19
C GLY A 358 -17.69 4.51 -20.95
N ARG A 359 -18.75 4.41 -20.14
CA ARG A 359 -19.58 5.58 -19.78
C ARG A 359 -18.79 6.66 -19.06
N VAL A 360 -17.89 6.28 -18.15
CA VAL A 360 -17.02 7.24 -17.43
C VAL A 360 -16.05 7.91 -18.41
N ARG A 361 -15.52 7.18 -19.38
CA ARG A 361 -14.62 7.73 -20.42
C ARG A 361 -15.33 8.71 -21.35
N ASP A 362 -16.58 8.45 -21.68
CA ASP A 362 -17.41 9.27 -22.57
C ASP A 362 -17.95 10.55 -21.89
N ARG A 363 -17.64 10.77 -20.60
CA ARG A 363 -18.02 12.00 -19.88
C ARG A 363 -17.34 13.22 -20.49
N GLN A 364 -18.04 14.35 -20.47
CA GLN A 364 -17.48 15.64 -20.87
C GLN A 364 -16.29 16.03 -19.98
N GLU A 365 -15.29 16.65 -20.59
CA GLU A 365 -14.01 17.00 -19.95
C GLU A 365 -14.14 18.01 -18.81
N ASP A 366 -15.24 18.76 -18.72
CA ASP A 366 -15.49 19.74 -17.66
C ASP A 366 -16.53 19.26 -16.63
N ARG A 367 -17.05 18.03 -16.77
CA ARG A 367 -18.01 17.46 -15.81
C ARG A 367 -17.36 17.33 -14.44
N ARG A 368 -17.89 18.06 -13.46
CA ARG A 368 -17.53 17.90 -12.05
C ARG A 368 -18.21 16.65 -11.49
N PRO A 369 -17.55 15.91 -10.57
CA PRO A 369 -18.21 14.85 -9.80
C PRO A 369 -19.42 15.42 -9.05
N ASP A 370 -20.59 14.81 -9.23
CA ASP A 370 -21.83 15.15 -8.53
C ASP A 370 -22.46 13.86 -7.97
N PRO A 371 -22.68 13.72 -6.65
CA PRO A 371 -23.10 12.46 -6.05
C PRO A 371 -24.38 11.84 -6.65
N PRO A 372 -25.46 12.60 -6.94
CA PRO A 372 -26.63 12.11 -7.67
C PRO A 372 -26.28 11.52 -9.04
N ASP A 373 -25.49 12.23 -9.85
CA ASP A 373 -25.12 11.74 -11.19
C ASP A 373 -24.22 10.49 -11.12
N GLU A 374 -23.36 10.39 -10.11
CA GLU A 374 -22.53 9.19 -9.89
C GLU A 374 -23.38 7.96 -9.56
N LEU A 375 -24.42 8.14 -8.74
CA LEU A 375 -25.40 7.09 -8.45
C LEU A 375 -26.22 6.74 -9.67
N GLU A 376 -26.67 7.72 -10.45
CA GLU A 376 -27.45 7.46 -11.67
C GLU A 376 -26.64 6.61 -12.66
N ASP A 377 -25.39 7.00 -12.94
CA ASP A 377 -24.51 6.24 -13.84
C ASP A 377 -24.25 4.81 -13.33
N PHE A 378 -24.05 4.65 -12.01
CA PHE A 378 -23.86 3.33 -11.41
C PHE A 378 -25.12 2.47 -11.54
N VAL A 379 -26.28 3.02 -11.16
CA VAL A 379 -27.56 2.32 -11.18
C VAL A 379 -27.98 1.92 -12.59
N ALA A 380 -27.71 2.77 -13.57
CA ALA A 380 -27.99 2.49 -14.99
C ALA A 380 -27.24 1.24 -15.51
N VAL A 381 -26.11 0.86 -14.90
CA VAL A 381 -25.29 -0.27 -15.35
C VAL A 381 -25.42 -1.49 -14.44
N PHE A 382 -25.40 -1.30 -13.12
CA PHE A 382 -25.32 -2.40 -12.15
C PHE A 382 -26.63 -2.69 -11.40
N GLY A 383 -27.62 -1.80 -11.54
CA GLY A 383 -28.85 -1.81 -10.75
C GLY A 383 -28.72 -1.02 -9.44
N PRO A 384 -29.77 -1.02 -8.60
CA PRO A 384 -29.82 -0.23 -7.37
C PRO A 384 -28.59 -0.47 -6.47
N ALA A 385 -27.94 0.60 -6.04
CA ALA A 385 -26.85 0.55 -5.06
C ALA A 385 -27.43 0.34 -3.65
N ASP A 386 -28.11 -0.77 -3.40
CA ASP A 386 -28.80 -1.06 -2.14
C ASP A 386 -28.05 -2.11 -1.29
N GLU A 387 -28.56 -2.37 -0.08
CA GLU A 387 -28.00 -3.38 0.83
C GLU A 387 -27.97 -4.78 0.20
N LYS A 388 -28.93 -5.09 -0.67
CA LYS A 388 -29.03 -6.39 -1.34
C LYS A 388 -27.90 -6.56 -2.34
N LEU A 389 -27.63 -5.56 -3.19
CA LEU A 389 -26.47 -5.59 -4.08
C LEU A 389 -25.17 -5.62 -3.28
N PHE A 390 -25.08 -4.87 -2.18
CA PHE A 390 -23.87 -4.85 -1.38
C PHE A 390 -23.58 -6.21 -0.74
N ALA A 391 -24.60 -6.89 -0.21
CA ALA A 391 -24.45 -8.26 0.29
C ALA A 391 -24.04 -9.24 -0.81
N GLN A 392 -24.62 -9.13 -2.02
CA GLN A 392 -24.21 -9.94 -3.18
C GLN A 392 -22.75 -9.73 -3.58
N ILE A 393 -22.21 -8.52 -3.38
CA ILE A 393 -20.80 -8.19 -3.63
C ILE A 393 -19.92 -8.80 -2.53
N LEU A 394 -20.23 -8.53 -1.26
CA LEU A 394 -19.36 -8.86 -0.14
C LEU A 394 -19.32 -10.35 0.17
N GLU A 395 -20.44 -11.07 0.06
CA GLU A 395 -20.52 -12.50 0.40
C GLU A 395 -19.47 -13.37 -0.33
N PRO A 396 -19.34 -13.33 -1.68
CA PRO A 396 -18.31 -14.10 -2.37
C PRO A 396 -16.89 -13.56 -2.13
N VAL A 397 -16.71 -12.24 -1.96
CA VAL A 397 -15.39 -11.65 -1.68
C VAL A 397 -14.86 -12.11 -0.32
N LEU A 398 -15.72 -12.17 0.69
CA LEU A 398 -15.37 -12.65 2.04
C LEU A 398 -15.21 -14.18 2.13
N ARG A 399 -15.53 -14.92 1.06
CA ARG A 399 -15.24 -16.36 0.94
C ARG A 399 -13.91 -16.67 0.28
N LEU A 400 -13.22 -15.66 -0.27
CA LEU A 400 -11.89 -15.86 -0.85
C LEU A 400 -10.92 -16.45 0.19
N PRO A 401 -9.91 -17.23 -0.24
CA PRO A 401 -8.96 -17.87 0.66
C PRO A 401 -8.40 -16.88 1.68
N ALA A 402 -8.26 -17.36 2.93
CA ALA A 402 -7.94 -16.51 4.07
C ALA A 402 -6.73 -15.60 3.79
N PRO A 403 -6.82 -14.32 4.16
CA PRO A 403 -5.79 -13.37 3.77
C PRO A 403 -4.47 -13.61 4.46
N GLN A 404 -3.39 -13.31 3.73
CA GLN A 404 -2.09 -13.08 4.35
C GLN A 404 -2.22 -11.84 5.25
N ALA A 405 -1.78 -11.97 6.50
CA ALA A 405 -1.77 -10.84 7.43
C ALA A 405 -0.81 -9.75 6.92
N ARG A 406 -1.17 -8.48 7.16
CA ARG A 406 -0.29 -7.33 6.88
C ARG A 406 0.86 -7.29 7.90
N ALA A 407 2.05 -6.90 7.46
CA ALA A 407 3.15 -6.60 8.36
C ALA A 407 2.82 -5.33 9.13
N GLU A 408 2.88 -5.43 10.45
CA GLU A 408 2.57 -4.37 11.38
C GLU A 408 3.67 -4.35 12.45
N LEU A 409 3.94 -3.18 13.03
CA LEU A 409 5.03 -2.99 14.00
C LEU A 409 4.50 -3.00 15.44
N LYS A 410 5.03 -3.92 16.26
CA LYS A 410 4.69 -4.07 17.68
C LYS A 410 5.31 -3.00 18.56
#